data_AF-A0AAW1F099-F1
#
_entry.id   AF-A0AAW1F099-F1
#
_cell.length_a   1.000
_cell.length_b   1.000
_cell.length_c   1.000
_cell.angle_alpha   90.00
_cell.angle_beta   90.00
_cell.angle_gamma   90.00
#
_symmetry.space_group_name_H-M   'P 1'
#
loop_
_entity.id
_entity.type
_entity.pdbx_description
1 polymer ?
#
loop_
_entity_poly.entity_id
_entity_poly.type
_entity_poly.pdbx_seq_one_letter_code
_entity_poly.pdbx_strand_id
1 'polypeptide(L)'
;MAYMFAYRQQEVVNQEHSIKDFKDRWSALFQPQEINAVFQMLMAVPLEEKFMVQLDMHSSQLIRVIRAKAGATLQKAANIMDTLDQTEDIHLPREYVLKALILLGEDAEDLIKE
;
A
#
# COMPACT_ATOMS: atom_id res chain seq x y z
N MET A 1 -0.64 19.28 -17.80
CA MET A 1 -0.73 18.66 -16.46
C MET A 1 -1.17 19.62 -15.35
N ALA A 2 -0.48 20.74 -15.09
CA ALA A 2 -0.78 21.61 -13.94
C ALA A 2 -2.22 22.18 -13.89
N TYR A 3 -2.82 22.50 -15.05
CA TYR A 3 -4.19 23.02 -15.12
C TYR A 3 -5.25 22.03 -14.64
N MET A 4 -5.09 20.73 -14.91
CA MET A 4 -6.01 19.69 -14.42
C MET A 4 -5.89 19.52 -12.91
N PHE A 5 -4.71 19.73 -12.34
CA PHE A 5 -4.48 19.57 -10.91
C PHE A 5 -5.16 20.66 -10.08
N ALA A 6 -5.02 21.94 -10.47
CA ALA A 6 -5.66 23.05 -9.76
C ALA A 6 -7.19 22.97 -9.78
N TYR A 7 -7.77 22.60 -10.93
CA TYR A 7 -9.21 22.38 -11.06
C TYR A 7 -9.70 21.25 -10.15
N ARG A 8 -8.97 20.13 -10.10
CA ARG A 8 -9.28 18.99 -9.21
C ARG A 8 -9.21 19.35 -7.73
N GLN A 9 -8.21 20.13 -7.30
CA GLN A 9 -8.13 20.59 -5.91
C GLN A 9 -9.31 21.49 -5.52
N GLN A 10 -9.73 22.39 -6.40
CA GLN A 10 -10.92 23.21 -6.15
C GLN A 10 -12.19 22.35 -6.03
N GLU A 11 -12.33 21.29 -6.83
CA GLU A 11 -13.46 20.37 -6.71
C GLU A 11 -13.47 19.62 -5.36
N VAL A 12 -12.32 19.13 -4.92
CA VAL A 12 -12.18 18.41 -3.63
C VAL A 12 -12.51 19.34 -2.45
N VAL A 13 -11.97 20.56 -2.46
CA VAL A 13 -12.15 21.52 -1.36
C VAL A 13 -13.57 22.08 -1.30
N ASN A 14 -14.23 22.25 -2.44
CA ASN A 14 -15.51 22.95 -2.49
C ASN A 14 -16.75 22.04 -2.58
N GLN A 15 -16.62 20.79 -3.05
CA GLN A 15 -17.79 19.96 -3.35
C GLN A 15 -17.98 18.76 -2.40
N GLU A 16 -17.10 18.55 -1.41
CA GLU A 16 -17.20 17.49 -0.36
C GLU A 16 -17.78 16.16 -0.85
N HIS A 17 -17.39 15.73 -2.06
CA HIS A 17 -17.92 14.49 -2.62
C HIS A 17 -17.45 13.27 -1.85
N SER A 18 -18.26 12.21 -1.88
CA SER A 18 -17.83 10.93 -1.36
C SER A 18 -16.59 10.42 -2.12
N ILE A 19 -15.72 9.66 -1.45
CA ILE A 19 -14.55 9.04 -2.08
C ILE A 19 -14.96 8.16 -3.27
N LYS A 20 -16.17 7.59 -3.23
CA LYS A 20 -16.72 6.77 -4.30
C LYS A 20 -16.96 7.59 -5.58
N ASP A 21 -17.63 8.73 -5.47
CA ASP A 21 -17.89 9.63 -6.60
C ASP A 21 -16.57 10.18 -7.18
N PHE A 22 -15.59 10.44 -6.31
CA PHE A 22 -14.26 10.89 -6.73
C PHE A 22 -13.53 9.81 -7.54
N LYS A 23 -13.62 8.54 -7.12
CA LYS A 23 -13.01 7.40 -7.80
C LYS A 23 -13.65 7.13 -9.17
N ASP A 24 -14.97 7.25 -9.28
CA ASP A 24 -15.68 7.06 -10.55
C ASP A 24 -15.37 8.19 -11.53
N ARG A 25 -15.32 9.44 -11.06
CA ARG A 25 -15.09 10.62 -11.90
C ARG A 25 -13.63 10.78 -12.31
N TRP A 26 -12.70 10.43 -11.43
CA TRP A 26 -11.26 10.61 -11.61
C TRP A 26 -10.48 9.30 -11.46
N SER A 27 -10.95 8.23 -12.09
CA SER A 27 -10.29 6.91 -12.06
C SER A 27 -8.82 6.97 -12.51
N ALA A 28 -8.47 7.91 -13.39
CA ALA A 28 -7.11 8.18 -13.82
C ALA A 28 -6.17 8.61 -12.67
N LEU A 29 -6.68 9.31 -11.64
CA LEU A 29 -5.90 9.70 -10.45
C LEU A 29 -5.49 8.51 -9.59
N PHE A 30 -6.15 7.37 -9.77
CA PHE A 30 -5.83 6.13 -9.08
C PHE A 30 -4.95 5.21 -9.93
N GLN A 31 -4.47 5.69 -11.09
CA GLN A 31 -3.44 5.01 -11.86
C GLN A 31 -2.08 5.20 -11.18
N PRO A 32 -1.26 4.15 -11.03
CA PRO A 32 0.03 4.24 -10.33
C PRO A 32 0.93 5.37 -10.86
N GLN A 33 0.94 5.59 -12.18
CA GLN A 33 1.73 6.62 -12.83
C GLN A 33 1.31 8.04 -12.42
N GLU A 34 0.00 8.31 -12.37
CA GLU A 34 -0.55 9.62 -11.98
C GLU A 34 -0.35 9.86 -10.48
N ILE A 35 -0.52 8.83 -9.64
CA ILE A 35 -0.23 8.92 -8.20
C ILE A 35 1.24 9.27 -7.98
N ASN A 36 2.16 8.54 -8.61
CA ASN A 36 3.59 8.79 -8.50
C ASN A 36 3.96 10.20 -8.96
N ALA A 37 3.42 10.66 -10.10
CA ALA A 37 3.69 11.99 -10.63
C ALA A 37 3.16 13.11 -9.72
N VAL A 38 1.93 12.97 -9.22
CA VAL A 38 1.33 13.95 -8.30
C VAL A 38 2.06 13.97 -6.97
N PHE A 39 2.39 12.81 -6.42
CA PHE A 39 3.14 12.72 -5.16
C PHE A 39 4.53 13.35 -5.30
N GLN A 40 5.24 13.08 -6.40
CA GLN A 40 6.53 13.69 -6.67
C GLN A 40 6.43 15.20 -6.84
N MET A 41 5.38 15.71 -7.49
CA MET A 41 5.16 17.14 -7.63
C MET A 41 4.87 17.83 -6.27
N LEU A 42 4.08 17.19 -5.41
CA LEU A 42 3.68 17.77 -4.11
C LEU A 42 4.78 17.65 -3.05
N MET A 43 5.43 16.49 -2.98
CA MET A 43 6.35 16.14 -1.90
C MET A 43 7.82 16.21 -2.32
N ALA A 44 8.11 16.48 -3.60
CA ALA A 44 9.46 16.47 -4.19
C ALA A 44 10.20 15.13 -3.96
N VAL A 45 9.46 14.03 -3.87
CA VAL A 45 9.97 12.70 -3.50
C VAL A 45 9.38 11.63 -4.44
N PRO A 46 10.20 10.72 -5.00
CA PRO A 46 9.69 9.59 -5.76
C PRO A 46 9.00 8.60 -4.81
N LEU A 47 7.68 8.48 -4.91
CA LEU A 47 6.87 7.69 -3.98
C LEU A 47 7.27 6.21 -3.98
N GLU A 48 7.19 5.56 -5.13
CA GLU A 48 7.39 4.11 -5.25
C GLU A 48 8.80 3.68 -4.85
N GLU A 49 9.83 4.38 -5.36
CA GLU A 49 11.23 4.09 -5.02
C GLU A 49 11.49 4.28 -3.52
N LYS A 50 11.07 5.42 -2.95
CA LYS A 50 11.27 5.67 -1.52
C LYS A 50 10.48 4.67 -0.68
N PHE A 51 9.26 4.36 -1.08
CA PHE A 51 8.43 3.38 -0.38
C PHE A 51 9.11 2.02 -0.35
N MET A 52 9.60 1.51 -1.49
CA MET A 52 10.28 0.21 -1.55
C MET A 52 11.55 0.18 -0.71
N VAL A 53 12.37 1.23 -0.76
CA VAL A 53 13.57 1.34 0.08
C VAL A 53 13.23 1.34 1.58
N GLN A 54 12.20 2.07 1.98
CA GLN A 54 11.75 2.10 3.37
C GLN A 54 11.12 0.76 3.78
N LEU A 55 10.37 0.12 2.88
CA LEU A 55 9.79 -1.19 3.10
C LEU A 55 10.89 -2.21 3.38
N ASP A 56 11.95 -2.25 2.56
CA ASP A 56 13.09 -3.15 2.77
C ASP A 56 13.78 -2.89 4.10
N MET A 57 14.06 -1.62 4.40
CA MET A 57 14.74 -1.20 5.63
C MET A 57 13.97 -1.63 6.88
N HIS A 58 12.63 -1.61 6.83
CA HIS A 58 11.77 -1.97 7.95
C HIS A 58 11.21 -3.40 7.87
N SER A 59 11.48 -4.16 6.81
CA SER A 59 10.86 -5.47 6.59
C SER A 59 11.11 -6.43 7.74
N SER A 60 12.34 -6.52 8.24
CA SER A 60 12.69 -7.38 9.39
C SER A 60 11.90 -7.03 10.67
N GLN A 61 11.71 -5.73 10.93
CA GLN A 61 10.94 -5.26 12.09
C GLN A 61 9.44 -5.50 11.90
N LEU A 62 8.92 -5.23 10.70
CA LEU A 62 7.53 -5.46 10.35
C LEU A 62 7.18 -6.94 10.47
N ILE A 63 8.02 -7.84 9.94
CA ILE A 63 7.85 -9.29 10.08
C ILE A 63 7.77 -9.69 11.54
N ARG A 64 8.65 -9.14 12.39
CA ARG A 64 8.64 -9.44 13.82
C ARG A 64 7.35 -8.98 14.50
N VAL A 65 6.84 -7.80 14.16
CA VAL A 65 5.57 -7.27 14.68
C VAL A 65 4.38 -8.06 14.17
N ILE A 66 4.36 -8.38 12.86
CA ILE A 66 3.34 -9.22 12.22
C ILE A 66 3.29 -10.57 12.95
N ARG A 67 4.44 -11.21 13.21
CA ARG A 67 4.53 -12.47 13.95
C ARG A 67 4.03 -12.36 15.39
N ALA A 68 4.35 -11.27 16.09
CA ALA A 68 3.87 -11.04 17.45
C ALA A 68 2.36 -10.81 17.52
N LYS A 69 1.77 -10.22 16.48
CA LYS A 69 0.32 -9.94 16.36
C LYS A 69 -0.44 -11.04 15.60
N ALA A 70 0.27 -12.03 15.07
CA ALA A 70 -0.28 -13.08 14.23
C ALA A 70 -1.20 -14.01 15.03
N GLY A 71 -2.50 -13.98 14.73
CA GLY A 71 -3.40 -15.09 15.05
C GLY A 71 -3.07 -16.35 14.23
N ALA A 72 -3.85 -17.43 14.40
CA ALA A 72 -3.58 -18.73 13.75
C ALA A 72 -3.41 -18.65 12.21
N THR A 73 -4.09 -17.73 11.53
CA THR A 73 -3.98 -17.49 10.08
C THR A 73 -2.63 -16.91 9.69
N LEU A 74 -2.15 -15.90 10.42
CA LEU A 74 -0.85 -15.28 10.17
C LEU A 74 0.32 -16.13 10.70
N GLN A 75 0.09 -17.05 11.65
CA GLN A 75 1.11 -18.01 12.09
C GLN A 75 1.47 -19.04 11.02
N LYS A 76 0.47 -19.57 10.29
CA LYS A 76 0.74 -20.43 9.12
C LYS A 76 1.53 -19.69 8.05
N ALA A 77 1.19 -18.42 7.82
CA ALA A 77 1.91 -17.55 6.91
C ALA A 77 3.35 -17.25 7.41
N ALA A 78 3.55 -17.08 8.71
CA ALA A 78 4.85 -16.88 9.33
C ALA A 78 5.78 -18.11 9.18
N ASN A 79 5.25 -19.33 9.23
CA ASN A 79 6.03 -20.54 9.00
C ASN A 79 6.47 -20.67 7.53
N ILE A 80 5.65 -20.18 6.59
CA ILE A 80 6.03 -20.07 5.17
C ILE A 80 7.18 -19.04 5.04
N MET A 81 7.19 -17.97 5.82
CA MET A 81 8.31 -17.01 5.78
C MET A 81 9.65 -17.60 6.20
N ASP A 82 9.70 -18.43 7.25
CA ASP A 82 10.96 -19.04 7.68
C ASP A 82 11.57 -19.94 6.58
N THR A 83 10.75 -20.44 5.65
CA THR A 83 11.22 -21.14 4.44
C THR A 83 11.60 -20.20 3.28
N LEU A 84 11.02 -18.99 3.23
CA LEU A 84 11.29 -17.99 2.19
C LEU A 84 12.51 -17.11 2.52
N ASP A 85 12.85 -16.92 3.79
CA ASP A 85 14.05 -16.18 4.24
C ASP A 85 15.37 -16.86 3.79
N GLN A 86 15.28 -18.11 3.30
CA GLN A 86 16.38 -18.86 2.68
C GLN A 86 16.49 -18.68 1.16
N THR A 87 15.59 -17.92 0.53
CA THR A 87 15.58 -17.67 -0.91
C THR A 87 16.26 -16.33 -1.22
N GLU A 88 17.10 -16.27 -2.26
CA GLU A 88 17.83 -15.06 -2.71
C GLU A 88 16.92 -13.97 -3.34
N ASP A 89 15.62 -14.22 -3.44
CA ASP A 89 14.68 -13.32 -4.11
C ASP A 89 14.10 -12.27 -3.14
N ILE A 90 14.50 -11.01 -3.37
CA ILE A 90 14.04 -9.83 -2.64
C ILE A 90 12.55 -9.50 -2.85
N HIS A 91 11.91 -10.05 -3.88
CA HIS A 91 10.51 -9.78 -4.18
C HIS A 91 9.56 -10.55 -3.27
N LEU A 92 9.92 -11.76 -2.85
CA LEU A 92 9.15 -12.61 -1.93
C LEU A 92 8.91 -11.95 -0.55
N PRO A 93 9.93 -11.41 0.16
CA PRO A 93 9.70 -10.75 1.44
C PRO A 93 8.89 -9.46 1.28
N ARG A 94 9.10 -8.69 0.22
CA ARG A 94 8.30 -7.49 -0.08
C ARG A 94 6.82 -7.83 -0.27
N GLU A 95 6.53 -8.83 -1.10
CA GLU A 95 5.16 -9.28 -1.37
C GLU A 95 4.45 -9.72 -0.08
N TYR A 96 5.14 -10.49 0.77
CA TYR A 96 4.56 -10.94 2.03
C TYR A 96 4.26 -9.78 2.97
N VAL A 97 5.24 -8.89 3.21
CA VAL A 97 5.07 -7.77 4.15
C VAL A 97 3.90 -6.89 3.69
N LEU A 98 3.76 -6.66 2.39
CA LEU A 98 2.62 -5.94 1.84
C LEU A 98 1.29 -6.66 2.08
N LYS A 99 1.20 -7.96 1.78
CA LYS A 99 -0.02 -8.75 2.05
C LYS A 99 -0.39 -8.74 3.53
N ALA A 100 0.60 -8.89 4.41
CA ALA A 100 0.40 -8.88 5.85
C ALA A 100 -0.02 -7.50 6.37
N LEU A 101 0.50 -6.40 5.81
CA LEU A 101 0.08 -5.05 6.14
C LEU A 101 -1.38 -4.78 5.73
N ILE A 102 -1.80 -5.26 4.56
CA ILE A 102 -3.20 -5.19 4.12
C ILE A 102 -4.10 -5.98 5.07
N LEU A 103 -3.72 -7.21 5.41
CA LEU A 103 -4.42 -8.08 6.36
C LEU A 103 -4.54 -7.49 7.78
N LEU A 104 -3.60 -6.63 8.19
CA LEU A 104 -3.61 -5.98 9.50
C LEU A 104 -4.42 -4.67 9.53
N GLY A 105 -4.75 -4.12 8.36
CA GLY A 105 -5.45 -2.84 8.19
C GLY A 105 -6.91 -2.96 7.75
N GLU A 106 -7.34 -4.11 7.23
CA GLU A 106 -8.73 -4.39 6.87
C GLU A 106 -9.44 -5.21 7.98
N ASP A 107 -10.73 -4.95 8.22
CA ASP A 107 -11.56 -5.78 9.10
C ASP A 107 -11.61 -7.21 8.51
N ALA A 108 -11.15 -8.19 9.28
CA ALA A 108 -10.87 -9.54 8.79
C ALA A 108 -12.11 -10.26 8.20
N GLU A 109 -13.32 -9.78 8.49
CA GLU A 109 -14.58 -10.30 7.95
C GLU A 109 -14.83 -9.95 6.47
N ASP A 110 -14.18 -8.93 5.91
CA ASP A 110 -14.37 -8.56 4.50
C ASP A 110 -13.44 -9.31 3.53
N LEU A 111 -12.39 -9.96 4.05
CA LEU A 111 -11.37 -10.60 3.21
C LEU A 111 -11.65 -12.08 2.90
N ILE A 112 -12.49 -12.74 3.70
CA ILE A 112 -12.93 -14.12 3.45
C ILE A 112 -14.44 -14.09 3.23
N LYS A 113 -14.83 -13.87 1.96
CA LYS A 113 -16.15 -14.28 1.47
C LYS A 113 -15.92 -15.45 0.53
N GLU A 114 -16.58 -16.55 0.88
CA GLU A 114 -16.62 -17.83 0.18
C GLU A 114 -17.04 -17.69 -1.29
#